data_AF-A0ABC8SHZ0-F1
#
_entry.id   AF-A0ABC8SHZ0-F1
#
_cell.length_a   1.000
_cell.length_b   1.000
_cell.length_c   1.000
_cell.angle_alpha   90.00
_cell.angle_beta   90.00
_cell.angle_gamma   90.00
#
_symmetry.space_group_name_H-M   'P 1'
#
loop_
_entity.id
_entity.type
_entity.pdbx_description
1 polymer ?
#
loop_
_entity_poly.entity_id
_entity_poly.type
_entity_poly.pdbx_seq_one_letter_code
_entity_poly.pdbx_strand_id
1 'polypeptide(L)'
;MENVTIHPFHKEDKRLLPFLFPPVISVIECTGFPMNGGRVIHRARFSSVNEKDIMKAMNNLVAPNRDESLAVDARQEIDLKVGVAFTRFQTSYFQGKYGNLDSRVVSYGPCQTPTLGFCVQRYLQITTFKPEKFWALHPYIRHSGYELKLEWERNRLFDSDVAEMFQRIVMEDGLVEVVSVSEKQECKSRPSGLNTVNLLKVRTNMEL
;
A
#
# COMPACT_ATOMS: atom_id res chain seq x y z
N MET A 1 -1.23 33.13 -27.64
CA MET A 1 -1.54 32.46 -26.36
C MET A 1 -2.99 32.76 -26.06
N GLU A 2 -3.89 31.85 -26.43
CA GLU A 2 -5.34 32.04 -26.23
C GLU A 2 -5.70 31.79 -24.77
N ASN A 3 -6.39 32.76 -24.17
CA ASN A 3 -6.87 32.70 -22.80
C ASN A 3 -8.15 31.86 -22.76
N VAL A 4 -8.07 30.67 -22.17
CA VAL A 4 -9.24 29.85 -21.85
C VAL A 4 -9.91 30.43 -20.60
N THR A 5 -11.05 31.08 -20.80
CA THR A 5 -11.90 31.59 -19.71
C THR A 5 -12.80 30.47 -19.23
N ILE A 6 -12.62 30.00 -17.98
CA ILE A 6 -13.47 28.98 -17.37
C ILE A 6 -14.68 29.69 -16.74
N HIS A 7 -15.86 29.50 -17.33
CA HIS A 7 -17.12 30.00 -16.79
C HIS A 7 -17.52 29.24 -15.51
N PRO A 8 -18.12 29.92 -14.52
CA PRO A 8 -18.61 29.29 -13.30
C PRO A 8 -19.79 28.37 -13.60
N PHE A 9 -19.70 27.12 -13.13
CA PHE A 9 -20.73 26.11 -13.29
C PHE A 9 -21.97 26.49 -12.48
N HIS A 10 -23.03 26.91 -13.18
CA HIS A 10 -24.27 27.35 -12.54
C HIS A 10 -25.01 26.15 -11.93
N LYS A 11 -25.55 26.40 -10.74
CA LYS A 11 -26.29 25.50 -9.87
C LYS A 11 -27.64 25.14 -10.50
N GLU A 12 -27.69 24.13 -11.37
CA GLU A 12 -28.90 23.33 -11.69
C GLU A 12 -28.58 22.31 -12.79
N ASP A 13 -27.84 21.24 -12.46
CA ASP A 13 -27.76 20.10 -13.39
C ASP A 13 -27.53 18.77 -12.67
N LYS A 14 -28.60 18.26 -12.06
CA LYS A 14 -28.64 16.87 -11.55
C LYS A 14 -28.63 15.82 -12.70
N ARG A 15 -28.58 16.25 -13.98
CA ARG A 15 -28.59 15.36 -15.15
C ARG A 15 -27.20 15.02 -15.70
N LEU A 16 -26.12 15.62 -15.17
CA LEU A 16 -24.75 15.40 -15.68
C LEU A 16 -23.92 14.38 -14.89
N LEU A 17 -24.42 13.88 -13.75
CA LEU A 17 -23.76 12.81 -12.99
C LEU A 17 -23.59 11.47 -13.77
N PRO A 18 -24.51 11.04 -14.67
CA PRO A 18 -24.30 9.82 -15.44
C PRO A 18 -23.36 9.97 -16.65
N PHE A 19 -22.94 11.19 -17.00
CA PHE A 19 -22.20 11.43 -18.25
C PHE A 19 -20.67 11.45 -18.12
N LEU A 20 -20.11 11.51 -16.91
CA LEU A 20 -18.66 11.67 -16.79
C LEU A 20 -17.87 10.35 -16.87
N PHE A 21 -18.45 9.21 -16.52
CA PHE A 21 -17.76 7.91 -16.57
C PHE A 21 -18.77 6.74 -16.68
N PRO A 22 -19.12 6.27 -17.89
CA PRO A 22 -20.08 5.17 -18.02
C PRO A 22 -19.43 3.82 -17.64
N PRO A 23 -20.00 3.07 -16.68
CA PRO A 23 -19.61 1.69 -16.36
C PRO A 23 -20.09 0.68 -17.42
N VAL A 24 -19.71 -0.59 -17.28
CA VAL A 24 -19.99 -1.65 -18.26
C VAL A 24 -21.51 -1.87 -18.51
N ILE A 25 -22.37 -1.67 -17.50
CA ILE A 25 -23.84 -1.65 -17.70
C ILE A 25 -24.27 -0.48 -18.57
N SER A 26 -23.68 0.70 -18.34
CA SER A 26 -23.91 1.85 -19.19
C SER A 26 -23.40 1.61 -20.61
N VAL A 27 -22.38 0.79 -20.85
CA VAL A 27 -22.01 0.41 -22.23
C VAL A 27 -23.14 -0.36 -22.91
N ILE A 28 -23.82 -1.28 -22.22
CA ILE A 28 -24.97 -2.02 -22.79
C ILE A 28 -26.11 -1.05 -23.13
N GLU A 29 -26.40 -0.08 -22.27
CA GLU A 29 -27.46 0.92 -22.50
C GLU A 29 -27.04 2.05 -23.47
N CYS A 30 -25.77 2.43 -23.52
CA CYS A 30 -25.19 3.51 -24.33
C CYS A 30 -24.74 3.05 -25.72
N THR A 31 -24.70 1.75 -26.01
CA THR A 31 -24.46 1.25 -27.38
C THR A 31 -25.58 1.66 -28.35
N GLY A 32 -26.67 2.28 -27.86
CA GLY A 32 -27.74 2.81 -28.70
C GLY A 32 -28.57 1.73 -29.39
N PHE A 33 -28.34 0.46 -29.06
CA PHE A 33 -29.10 -0.65 -29.61
C PHE A 33 -30.36 -0.88 -28.76
N PRO A 34 -31.57 -0.79 -29.35
CA PRO A 34 -32.79 -1.00 -28.61
C PRO A 34 -32.84 -2.43 -28.04
N MET A 35 -33.10 -2.57 -26.74
CA MET A 35 -33.35 -3.86 -26.06
C MET A 35 -34.60 -4.59 -26.58
N ASN A 36 -35.39 -3.96 -27.47
CA ASN A 36 -36.64 -4.49 -28.03
C ASN A 36 -36.43 -5.43 -29.23
N GLY A 37 -35.72 -6.54 -29.03
CA GLY A 37 -35.70 -7.59 -30.06
C GLY A 37 -34.79 -8.77 -29.75
N GLY A 38 -35.14 -9.63 -28.78
CA GLY A 38 -34.65 -11.00 -28.66
C GLY A 38 -33.13 -11.26 -28.67
N ARG A 39 -32.29 -10.23 -28.51
CA ARG A 39 -30.83 -10.33 -28.60
C ARG A 39 -30.25 -10.75 -27.26
N VAL A 40 -29.38 -11.76 -27.29
CA VAL A 40 -28.66 -12.26 -26.12
C VAL A 40 -27.24 -11.68 -26.12
N ILE A 41 -26.86 -11.00 -25.03
CA ILE A 41 -25.53 -10.41 -24.86
C ILE A 41 -24.64 -11.40 -24.09
N HIS A 42 -23.43 -11.60 -24.60
CA HIS A 42 -22.44 -12.49 -24.02
C HIS A 42 -21.12 -11.76 -23.73
N ARG A 43 -20.34 -12.29 -22.78
CA ARG A 43 -19.03 -11.81 -22.35
C ARG A 43 -18.01 -12.94 -22.44
N ALA A 44 -16.96 -12.72 -23.22
CA ALA A 44 -15.77 -13.58 -23.16
C ALA A 44 -14.96 -13.29 -21.88
N ARG A 45 -14.48 -14.33 -21.20
CA ARG A 45 -13.60 -14.25 -20.02
C ARG A 45 -12.29 -14.98 -20.31
N PHE A 46 -11.18 -14.27 -20.21
CA PHE A 46 -9.82 -14.77 -20.43
C PHE A 46 -8.85 -14.05 -19.48
N SER A 47 -7.70 -14.67 -19.20
CA SER A 47 -6.67 -14.12 -18.29
C SER A 47 -5.35 -13.83 -19.02
N SER A 48 -5.26 -14.19 -20.30
CA SER A 48 -4.11 -13.98 -21.16
C SER A 48 -4.53 -13.79 -22.62
N VAL A 49 -3.74 -13.06 -23.41
CA VAL A 49 -4.01 -12.78 -24.83
C VAL A 49 -3.28 -13.80 -25.72
N ASN A 50 -3.30 -15.08 -25.34
CA ASN A 50 -2.77 -16.16 -26.17
C ASN A 50 -3.91 -16.88 -26.90
N GLU A 51 -3.60 -17.48 -28.05
CA GLU A 51 -4.59 -18.13 -28.91
C GLU A 51 -5.46 -19.16 -28.16
N LYS A 52 -4.82 -20.02 -27.35
CA LYS A 52 -5.51 -21.08 -26.60
C LYS A 52 -6.57 -20.51 -25.63
N ASP A 53 -6.23 -19.46 -24.88
CA ASP A 53 -7.12 -18.85 -23.88
C ASP A 53 -8.25 -18.07 -24.56
N ILE A 54 -7.98 -17.39 -25.67
CA ILE A 54 -8.99 -16.69 -26.46
C ILE A 54 -9.98 -17.67 -27.09
N MET A 55 -9.50 -18.75 -27.73
CA MET A 55 -10.36 -19.77 -28.31
C MET A 55 -11.22 -20.46 -27.25
N LYS A 56 -10.64 -20.74 -26.08
CA LYS A 56 -11.39 -21.27 -24.93
C LYS A 56 -12.48 -20.31 -24.47
N ALA A 57 -12.19 -19.01 -24.37
CA ALA A 57 -13.17 -18.00 -23.96
C ALA A 57 -14.32 -17.85 -24.96
N MET A 58 -14.02 -17.90 -26.27
CA MET A 58 -15.04 -17.82 -27.33
C MET A 58 -15.96 -19.04 -27.35
N ASN A 59 -15.46 -20.23 -27.00
CA ASN A 59 -16.26 -21.44 -26.88
C ASN A 59 -17.06 -21.52 -25.56
N ASN A 60 -16.74 -20.66 -24.57
CA ASN A 60 -17.34 -20.68 -23.22
C ASN A 60 -17.81 -19.28 -22.82
N LEU A 61 -18.64 -18.66 -23.67
CA LEU A 61 -19.20 -17.34 -23.41
C LEU A 61 -20.12 -17.36 -22.18
N VAL A 62 -20.01 -16.33 -21.35
CA VAL A 62 -20.83 -16.17 -20.14
C VAL A 62 -21.70 -14.93 -20.21
N ALA A 63 -22.70 -14.81 -19.34
CA ALA A 63 -23.41 -13.54 -19.17
C ALA A 63 -22.51 -12.49 -18.48
N PRO A 64 -22.64 -11.20 -18.81
CA PRO A 64 -22.03 -10.14 -18.02
C PRO A 64 -22.49 -10.18 -16.56
N ASN A 65 -21.58 -9.93 -15.61
CA ASN A 65 -21.91 -9.88 -14.19
C ASN A 65 -22.41 -8.47 -13.81
N ARG A 66 -23.71 -8.33 -13.51
CA ARG A 66 -24.31 -7.06 -13.12
C ARG A 66 -23.81 -6.56 -11.77
N ASP A 67 -23.62 -7.46 -10.82
CA ASP A 67 -23.25 -7.11 -9.44
C ASP A 67 -21.82 -6.52 -9.37
N GLU A 68 -20.89 -7.08 -10.15
CA GLU A 68 -19.53 -6.53 -10.29
C GLU A 68 -19.56 -5.10 -10.85
N SER A 69 -20.43 -4.83 -11.84
CA SER A 69 -20.58 -3.48 -12.39
C SER A 69 -21.20 -2.53 -11.36
N LEU A 70 -22.28 -2.93 -10.68
CA LEU A 70 -22.92 -2.10 -9.66
C LEU A 70 -21.98 -1.78 -8.50
N ALA A 71 -21.08 -2.70 -8.14
CA ALA A 71 -20.04 -2.45 -7.13
C ALA A 71 -19.06 -1.36 -7.57
N VAL A 72 -18.68 -1.33 -8.86
CA VAL A 72 -17.84 -0.25 -9.42
C VAL A 72 -18.60 1.07 -9.38
N ASP A 73 -19.88 1.07 -9.71
CA ASP A 73 -20.73 2.27 -9.73
C ASP A 73 -20.87 2.87 -8.33
N ALA A 74 -21.17 2.02 -7.35
CA ALA A 74 -21.24 2.41 -5.96
C ALA A 74 -19.91 3.04 -5.50
N ARG A 75 -18.77 2.44 -5.85
CA ARG A 75 -17.46 2.99 -5.49
C ARG A 75 -17.22 4.36 -6.14
N GLN A 76 -17.51 4.51 -7.42
CA GLN A 76 -17.36 5.80 -8.13
C GLN A 76 -18.23 6.89 -7.50
N GLU A 77 -19.48 6.55 -7.18
CA GLU A 77 -20.41 7.49 -6.56
C GLU A 77 -19.95 7.91 -5.16
N ILE A 78 -19.49 6.96 -4.35
CA ILE A 78 -18.94 7.23 -3.01
C ILE A 78 -17.71 8.11 -3.11
N ASP A 79 -16.73 7.73 -3.94
CA ASP A 79 -15.47 8.46 -4.11
C ASP A 79 -15.74 9.91 -4.57
N LEU A 80 -16.67 10.09 -5.52
CA LEU A 80 -17.04 11.41 -6.04
C LEU A 80 -17.79 12.25 -4.99
N LYS A 81 -18.87 11.71 -4.39
CA LYS A 81 -19.71 12.47 -3.46
C LYS A 81 -18.93 12.89 -2.23
N VAL A 82 -18.22 11.93 -1.61
CA VAL A 82 -17.42 12.19 -0.42
C VAL A 82 -16.24 13.10 -0.77
N GLY A 83 -15.51 12.80 -1.86
CA GLY A 83 -14.36 13.59 -2.28
C GLY A 83 -14.72 15.05 -2.57
N VAL A 84 -15.77 15.30 -3.36
CA VAL A 84 -16.22 16.66 -3.70
C VAL A 84 -16.75 17.40 -2.47
N ALA A 85 -17.56 16.75 -1.63
CA ALA A 85 -18.13 17.40 -0.45
C ALA A 85 -17.04 17.92 0.49
N PHE A 86 -16.11 17.06 0.90
CA PHE A 86 -15.04 17.43 1.83
C PHE A 86 -13.97 18.32 1.19
N THR A 87 -13.64 18.11 -0.09
CA THR A 87 -12.69 18.97 -0.80
C THR A 87 -13.23 20.39 -0.91
N ARG A 88 -14.48 20.57 -1.39
CA ARG A 88 -15.08 21.91 -1.53
C ARG A 88 -15.28 22.61 -0.19
N PHE A 89 -15.67 21.87 0.85
CA PHE A 89 -15.77 22.41 2.19
C PHE A 89 -14.43 22.99 2.66
N GLN A 90 -13.35 22.21 2.57
CA GLN A 90 -12.02 22.65 3.02
C GLN A 90 -11.45 23.78 2.16
N THR A 91 -11.54 23.69 0.82
CA THR A 91 -10.99 24.72 -0.07
C THR A 91 -11.68 26.07 0.16
N SER A 92 -13.00 26.07 0.38
CA SER A 92 -13.77 27.27 0.71
C SER A 92 -13.46 27.78 2.12
N TYR A 93 -13.36 26.88 3.11
CA TYR A 93 -13.07 27.24 4.49
C TYR A 93 -11.67 27.86 4.67
N PHE A 94 -10.69 27.40 3.90
CA PHE A 94 -9.31 27.88 3.97
C PHE A 94 -9.00 29.02 2.99
N GLN A 95 -9.94 29.39 2.12
CA GLN A 95 -9.73 30.47 1.14
C GLN A 95 -9.45 31.80 1.84
N GLY A 96 -8.28 32.38 1.57
CA GLY A 96 -7.86 33.67 2.14
C GLY A 96 -7.54 33.64 3.64
N LYS A 97 -7.58 32.47 4.30
CA LYS A 97 -7.36 32.34 5.75
C LYS A 97 -5.89 32.35 6.15
N TYR A 98 -5.01 31.85 5.28
CA TYR A 98 -3.57 31.81 5.50
C TYR A 98 -2.85 32.39 4.29
N GLY A 99 -1.99 33.40 4.49
CA GLY A 99 -1.31 34.10 3.39
C GLY A 99 -0.33 33.24 2.59
N ASN A 100 0.06 32.08 3.14
CA ASN A 100 0.99 31.12 2.54
C ASN A 100 0.33 29.80 2.09
N LEU A 101 -1.01 29.72 2.08
CA LEU A 101 -1.73 28.52 1.64
C LEU A 101 -2.55 28.81 0.39
N ASP A 102 -2.22 28.15 -0.71
CA ASP A 102 -3.15 28.04 -1.84
C ASP A 102 -4.20 26.98 -1.50
N SER A 103 -5.41 27.40 -1.12
CA SER A 103 -6.46 26.46 -0.70
C SER A 103 -6.88 25.47 -1.79
N ARG A 104 -6.54 25.73 -3.07
CA ARG A 104 -6.82 24.83 -4.20
C ARG A 104 -6.03 23.53 -4.16
N VAL A 105 -4.94 23.47 -3.39
CA VAL A 105 -4.14 22.24 -3.23
C VAL A 105 -4.71 21.28 -2.19
N VAL A 106 -5.69 21.73 -1.40
CA VAL A 106 -6.31 20.91 -0.35
C VAL A 106 -7.38 20.02 -0.96
N SER A 107 -7.23 18.71 -0.82
CA SER A 107 -8.20 17.72 -1.28
C SER A 107 -8.44 16.63 -0.24
N TYR A 108 -9.60 16.00 -0.34
CA TYR A 108 -9.97 14.85 0.46
C TYR A 108 -10.39 13.70 -0.44
N GLY A 109 -9.92 12.51 -0.13
CA GLY A 109 -10.34 11.28 -0.78
C GLY A 109 -10.47 10.15 0.24
N PRO A 110 -11.55 9.37 0.22
CA PRO A 110 -11.80 8.34 1.23
C PRO A 110 -10.69 7.27 1.31
N CYS A 111 -9.96 7.03 0.22
CA CYS A 111 -8.78 6.16 0.20
C CYS A 111 -7.46 6.94 0.34
N GLN A 112 -7.33 8.10 -0.33
CA GLN A 112 -6.10 8.92 -0.32
C GLN A 112 -5.74 9.41 1.09
N THR A 113 -6.72 9.88 1.86
CA THR A 113 -6.51 10.45 3.19
C THR A 113 -5.97 9.42 4.19
N PRO A 114 -6.55 8.21 4.36
CA PRO A 114 -5.94 7.19 5.21
C PRO A 114 -4.59 6.69 4.69
N THR A 115 -4.36 6.63 3.37
CA THR A 115 -3.04 6.30 2.82
C THR A 115 -1.97 7.32 3.25
N LEU A 116 -2.24 8.63 3.14
CA LEU A 116 -1.36 9.66 3.69
C LEU A 116 -1.21 9.53 5.21
N GLY A 117 -2.26 9.10 5.89
CA GLY A 117 -2.26 8.81 7.32
C GLY A 117 -1.15 7.83 7.73
N PHE A 118 -0.88 6.78 6.95
CA PHE A 118 0.25 5.87 7.24
C PHE A 118 1.61 6.57 7.17
N CYS A 119 1.82 7.44 6.18
CA CYS A 119 3.05 8.22 6.05
C CYS A 119 3.22 9.19 7.22
N VAL A 120 2.16 9.92 7.59
CA VAL A 120 2.17 10.86 8.71
C VAL A 120 2.38 10.13 10.03
N GLN A 121 1.72 8.99 10.24
CA GLN A 121 1.89 8.18 11.44
C GLN A 121 3.36 7.74 11.59
N ARG A 122 3.99 7.24 10.52
CA ARG A 122 5.40 6.87 10.55
C ARG A 122 6.31 8.07 10.80
N TYR A 123 6.02 9.22 10.18
CA TYR A 123 6.75 10.46 10.41
C TYR A 123 6.70 10.88 11.89
N LEU A 124 5.51 10.82 12.51
CA LEU A 124 5.34 11.11 13.93
C LEU A 124 6.11 10.11 14.80
N GLN A 125 6.02 8.81 14.52
CA GLN A 125 6.80 7.80 15.25
C GLN A 125 8.30 8.10 15.23
N ILE A 126 8.84 8.52 14.08
CA ILE A 126 10.26 8.87 13.93
C ILE A 126 10.59 10.16 14.68
N THR A 127 9.79 11.22 14.52
CA THR A 127 10.09 12.53 15.10
C THR A 127 9.87 12.59 16.61
N THR A 128 8.94 11.79 17.13
CA THR A 128 8.70 11.67 18.59
C THR A 128 9.53 10.56 19.24
N PHE A 129 10.30 9.79 18.47
CA PHE A 129 11.16 8.74 19.03
C PHE A 129 12.21 9.38 19.94
N LYS A 130 12.29 8.90 21.18
CA LYS A 130 13.34 9.26 22.13
C LYS A 130 14.32 8.10 22.22
N PRO A 131 15.53 8.21 21.60
CA PRO A 131 16.52 7.14 21.68
C PRO A 131 16.90 6.86 23.13
N GLU A 132 16.96 5.58 23.47
CA GLU A 132 17.40 5.12 24.78
C GLU A 132 18.79 4.48 24.65
N LYS A 133 19.71 4.85 25.54
CA LYS A 133 21.04 4.24 25.58
C LYS A 133 20.90 2.80 26.06
N PHE A 134 21.60 1.90 25.39
CA PHE A 134 21.70 0.51 25.81
C PHE A 134 23.14 0.03 25.67
N TRP A 135 23.47 -1.03 26.38
CA TRP A 135 24.77 -1.67 26.43
C TRP A 135 24.60 -3.15 26.09
N ALA A 136 25.50 -3.69 25.27
CA ALA A 136 25.52 -5.10 24.90
C ALA A 136 26.95 -5.60 25.00
N LEU A 137 27.13 -6.81 25.53
CA LEU A 137 28.43 -7.45 25.58
C LEU A 137 28.68 -8.22 24.28
N HIS A 138 29.86 -8.03 23.71
CA HIS A 138 30.31 -8.71 22.50
C HIS A 138 31.69 -9.34 22.76
N PRO A 139 31.75 -10.49 23.44
CA PRO A 139 33.01 -11.18 23.65
C PRO A 139 33.54 -11.77 22.34
N TYR A 140 34.86 -11.77 22.21
CA TYR A 140 35.56 -12.38 21.08
C TYR A 140 36.46 -13.49 21.62
N ILE A 141 36.38 -14.67 21.02
CA ILE A 141 37.28 -15.78 21.33
C ILE A 141 38.19 -16.05 20.14
N ARG A 142 39.47 -16.35 20.40
CA ARG A 142 40.42 -16.73 19.36
C ARG A 142 40.80 -18.20 19.52
N HIS A 143 40.51 -19.00 18.50
CA HIS A 143 40.81 -20.43 18.50
C HIS A 143 41.32 -20.86 17.11
N SER A 144 42.46 -21.56 17.05
CA SER A 144 43.05 -22.08 15.80
C SER A 144 43.20 -21.05 14.67
N GLY A 145 43.53 -19.79 15.02
CA GLY A 145 43.67 -18.70 14.06
C GLY A 145 42.36 -18.03 13.62
N TYR A 146 41.20 -18.52 14.08
CA TYR A 146 39.90 -17.91 13.86
C TYR A 146 39.50 -17.04 15.05
N GLU A 147 38.87 -15.91 14.77
CA GLU A 147 38.25 -15.04 15.77
C GLU A 147 36.73 -15.15 15.65
N LEU A 148 36.08 -15.59 16.71
CA LEU A 148 34.63 -15.78 16.76
C LEU A 148 34.02 -14.72 17.67
N LYS A 149 33.09 -13.94 17.11
CA LYS A 149 32.23 -13.04 17.88
C LYS A 149 31.11 -13.84 18.52
N LEU A 150 31.03 -13.82 19.85
CA LEU A 150 29.94 -14.43 20.60
C LEU A 150 28.76 -13.46 20.72
N GLU A 151 27.55 -13.99 20.63
CA GLU A 151 26.33 -13.25 20.89
C GLU A 151 25.89 -13.47 22.33
N TRP A 152 25.59 -12.38 23.03
CA TRP A 152 25.13 -12.46 24.40
C TRP A 152 23.65 -12.85 24.43
N GLU A 153 23.33 -13.92 25.16
CA GLU A 153 21.96 -14.43 25.29
C GLU A 153 20.96 -13.38 25.79
N ARG A 154 21.40 -12.45 26.65
CA ARG A 154 20.57 -11.34 27.17
C ARG A 154 20.34 -10.23 26.15
N ASN A 155 20.99 -10.28 25.00
CA ASN A 155 20.97 -9.28 23.93
C ASN A 155 21.54 -7.91 24.35
N ARG A 156 20.81 -7.15 25.17
CA ARG A 156 21.20 -5.80 25.63
C ARG A 156 20.59 -5.45 26.99
N LEU A 157 21.22 -4.51 27.69
CA LEU A 157 20.75 -3.90 28.93
C LEU A 157 20.59 -2.38 28.76
N PHE A 158 19.68 -1.78 29.52
CA PHE A 158 19.45 -0.33 29.56
C PHE A 158 20.04 0.33 30.82
N ASP A 159 20.74 -0.45 31.63
CA ASP A 159 21.45 0.01 32.83
C ASP A 159 22.96 -0.19 32.62
N SER A 160 23.72 0.91 32.73
CA SER A 160 25.16 0.91 32.52
C SER A 160 25.91 0.15 33.62
N ASP A 161 25.48 0.30 34.87
CA ASP A 161 26.17 -0.25 36.03
C ASP A 161 26.03 -1.78 36.03
N VAL A 162 24.84 -2.27 35.67
CA VAL A 162 24.60 -3.71 35.50
C VAL A 162 25.39 -4.26 34.31
N ALA A 163 25.48 -3.53 33.20
CA ALA A 163 26.27 -3.95 32.04
C ALA A 163 27.78 -4.02 32.36
N GLU A 164 28.31 -3.04 33.09
CA GLU A 164 29.70 -3.02 33.55
C GLU A 164 29.99 -4.14 34.55
N MET A 165 29.05 -4.44 35.46
CA MET A 165 29.15 -5.60 36.35
C MET A 165 29.31 -6.91 35.56
N PHE A 166 28.47 -7.15 34.55
CA PHE A 166 28.59 -8.35 33.71
C PHE A 166 29.87 -8.35 32.88
N GLN A 167 30.28 -7.20 32.34
CA GLN A 167 31.55 -7.07 31.64
C GLN A 167 32.71 -7.52 32.52
N ARG A 168 32.75 -7.04 33.77
CA ARG A 168 33.81 -7.34 34.71
C ARG A 168 33.84 -8.83 35.09
N ILE A 169 32.68 -9.43 35.35
CA ILE A 169 32.57 -10.87 35.61
C ILE A 169 33.15 -11.70 34.45
N VAL A 170 32.80 -11.35 33.20
CA VAL A 170 33.29 -12.07 32.01
C VAL A 170 34.79 -11.87 31.81
N MET A 171 35.32 -10.68 32.07
CA MET A 171 36.76 -10.39 31.98
C MET A 171 37.58 -11.07 33.08
N GLU A 172 37.02 -11.23 34.28
CA GLU A 172 37.67 -11.88 35.43
C GLU A 172 37.76 -13.40 35.25
N ASP A 173 36.72 -14.05 34.72
CA ASP A 173 36.71 -15.51 34.50
C ASP A 173 37.67 -15.91 33.35
N GLY A 174 37.58 -15.22 32.21
CA GLY A 174 38.52 -15.38 31.08
C GLY A 174 38.48 -16.76 30.40
N LEU A 175 37.63 -17.68 30.86
CA LEU A 175 37.42 -19.01 30.31
C LEU A 175 36.03 -19.08 29.66
N VAL A 176 35.92 -19.91 28.62
CA VAL A 176 34.65 -20.17 27.93
C VAL A 176 34.49 -21.67 27.81
N GLU A 177 33.38 -22.20 28.33
CA GLU A 177 33.01 -23.61 28.22
C GLU A 177 31.89 -23.78 27.19
N VAL A 178 32.02 -24.79 26.34
CA VAL A 178 30.97 -25.16 25.39
C VAL A 178 29.89 -25.95 26.13
N VAL A 179 28.79 -25.28 26.46
CA VAL A 179 27.67 -25.90 27.19
C VAL A 179 26.83 -26.81 26.29
N SER A 180 26.65 -26.43 25.02
CA SER A 180 25.88 -27.24 24.07
C SER A 180 26.28 -26.94 22.63
N VAL A 181 26.13 -27.95 21.76
CA VAL A 181 26.30 -27.82 20.31
C VAL A 181 25.02 -28.32 19.66
N SER A 182 24.37 -27.46 18.87
CA SER A 182 23.18 -27.82 18.12
C SER A 182 23.41 -27.58 16.63
N GLU A 183 23.13 -28.59 15.82
CA GLU A 183 23.09 -28.47 14.37
C GLU A 183 21.64 -28.57 13.91
N LYS A 184 21.21 -27.60 13.11
CA LYS A 184 19.87 -27.59 12.53
C LYS A 184 19.98 -27.42 11.03
N GLN A 185 19.42 -28.38 10.30
CA GLN A 185 19.30 -28.24 8.85
C GLN A 185 18.20 -27.23 8.54
N GLU A 186 18.57 -26.10 7.92
CA GLU A 186 17.62 -25.11 7.43
C GLU A 186 17.46 -25.21 5.92
N CYS A 187 16.21 -25.14 5.45
CA CYS A 187 15.89 -25.10 4.03
C CYS A 187 15.16 -23.79 3.73
N LYS A 188 15.74 -22.98 2.85
CA LYS A 188 15.09 -21.76 2.36
C LYS A 188 14.11 -22.14 1.25
N SER A 189 12.81 -21.98 1.53
CA SER A 189 11.76 -22.29 0.56
C SER A 189 11.80 -21.36 -0.66
N ARG A 190 11.32 -21.89 -1.79
CA ARG A 190 11.10 -21.09 -2.99
C ARG A 190 10.00 -20.04 -2.72
N PRO A 191 10.07 -18.86 -3.35
CA PRO A 191 9.03 -17.86 -3.19
C PRO A 191 7.69 -18.39 -3.69
N SER A 192 6.60 -17.89 -3.10
CA SER A 192 5.25 -18.17 -3.58
C SER A 192 5.03 -17.57 -4.98
N GLY A 193 3.96 -18.05 -5.65
CA GLY A 193 3.56 -17.51 -6.95
C GLY A 193 3.42 -15.98 -6.90
N LEU A 194 3.92 -15.32 -7.94
CA LEU A 194 3.96 -13.87 -7.99
C LEU A 194 2.54 -13.31 -8.12
N ASN A 195 2.15 -12.44 -7.18
CA ASN A 195 0.90 -11.69 -7.23
C ASN A 195 1.19 -10.19 -7.40
N THR A 196 0.15 -9.40 -7.69
CA THR A 196 0.28 -7.97 -7.97
C THR A 196 0.93 -7.20 -6.83
N VAL A 197 0.62 -7.53 -5.57
CA VAL A 197 1.19 -6.85 -4.39
C VAL A 197 2.69 -7.11 -4.28
N ASN A 198 3.11 -8.36 -4.40
CA ASN A 198 4.52 -8.74 -4.33
C ASN A 198 5.30 -8.18 -5.52
N LEU A 199 4.72 -8.17 -6.71
CA LEU A 199 5.32 -7.53 -7.89
C LEU A 199 5.62 -6.05 -7.63
N LEU A 200 4.63 -5.28 -7.15
CA LEU A 200 4.81 -3.85 -6.87
C LEU A 200 5.87 -3.62 -5.79
N LYS A 201 5.86 -4.41 -4.70
CA LYS A 201 6.87 -4.32 -3.64
C LYS A 201 8.29 -4.62 -4.15
N VAL A 202 8.45 -5.72 -4.88
CA VAL A 202 9.76 -6.14 -5.40
C VAL A 202 10.29 -5.11 -6.39
N ARG A 203 9.44 -4.62 -7.29
CA ARG A 203 9.82 -3.58 -8.25
C ARG A 203 10.36 -2.34 -7.55
N THR A 204 9.60 -1.78 -6.60
CA THR A 204 10.01 -0.55 -5.90
C THR A 204 11.28 -0.75 -5.07
N ASN A 205 11.46 -1.93 -4.47
CA ASN A 205 12.65 -2.21 -3.65
C ASN A 205 13.91 -2.54 -4.47
N MET A 206 13.79 -2.91 -5.75
CA MET A 206 14.93 -3.21 -6.62
C MET A 206 15.41 -2.01 -7.44
N GLU A 207 14.57 -0.97 -7.60
CA GLU A 207 14.91 0.28 -8.31
C GLU A 207 15.63 1.30 -7.39
N LEU A 208 15.81 0.99 -6.09
CA LEU A 208 16.52 1.80 -5.08
C LEU A 208 17.82 1.09 -4.65
#